data_AF-A0A950EBT5-F1
#
_entry.id   AF-A0A950EBT5-F1
#
_cell.length_a   1.000
_cell.length_b   1.000
_cell.length_c   1.000
_cell.angle_alpha   90.00
_cell.angle_beta   90.00
_cell.angle_gamma   90.00
#
_symmetry.space_group_name_H-M   'P 1'
#
loop_
_entity.id
_entity.type
_entity.pdbx_description
1 polymer ?
#
loop_
_entity_poly.entity_id
_entity_poly.type
_entity_poly.pdbx_seq_one_letter_code
_entity_poly.pdbx_strand_id
1 'polypeptide(L)'
;MNRTSLIIGLWTAILIGICIRIGISPHAHDVFGTYVDAGRKWEAAQPLYTYTRGFVYSPPIAAFFALFSWLPTSVGSVLWRLLNACVLIVALRWWMRARMYERIPETLNWLVYLLILPLTVGNLNNGQVNPMIIGLLMISILAARDERWTVAAVCMAVATYLKVYPLSVGLLLVLIYPRQFGCRLLIILAAMGALSFVLQRPDYVFEQYQRWFRTRAADDRRMNIDIAPRDFAMILRLLHINLQAQIVLILQAIAGAA
;
A
#
# COMPACT_ATOMS: atom_id res chain seq x y z
N MET A 1 18.49 8.98 29.61
CA MET A 1 17.29 8.87 28.76
C MET A 1 17.05 7.39 28.42
N ASN A 2 15.84 6.86 28.61
CA ASN A 2 15.55 5.45 28.28
C ASN A 2 15.64 5.23 26.75
N ARG A 3 16.16 4.08 26.29
CA ARG A 3 16.32 3.73 24.86
C ARG A 3 15.01 3.90 24.09
N THR A 4 13.87 3.50 24.67
CA THR A 4 12.56 3.69 24.06
C THR A 4 12.23 5.16 23.81
N SER A 5 12.51 6.05 24.78
CA SER A 5 12.27 7.50 24.64
C SER A 5 13.16 8.11 23.55
N LEU A 6 14.41 7.66 23.44
CA LEU A 6 15.32 8.07 22.37
C LEU A 6 14.75 7.71 20.98
N ILE A 7 14.27 6.48 20.81
CA ILE A 7 13.72 6.03 19.52
C ILE A 7 12.41 6.74 19.17
N ILE A 8 11.54 7.01 20.15
CA ILE A 8 10.33 7.83 19.94
C ILE A 8 10.74 9.25 19.50
N GLY A 9 11.73 9.85 20.17
CA GLY A 9 12.26 11.16 19.81
C GLY A 9 12.82 11.17 18.38
N LEU A 10 13.55 10.14 17.98
CA LEU A 10 14.09 9.98 16.64
C LEU A 10 12.99 9.87 15.57
N TRP A 11 12.00 9.00 15.76
CA TRP A 11 10.85 8.89 14.86
C TRP A 11 10.10 10.21 14.72
N THR A 12 9.87 10.88 15.85
CA THR A 12 9.15 12.17 15.90
C THR A 12 9.93 13.25 15.16
N ALA A 13 11.23 13.39 15.42
CA ALA A 13 12.09 14.37 14.77
C ALA A 13 12.15 14.16 13.24
N ILE A 14 12.27 12.90 12.80
CA ILE A 14 12.28 12.57 11.36
C ILE A 14 10.94 12.88 10.71
N LEU A 15 9.82 12.48 11.33
CA LEU A 15 8.48 12.76 10.81
C LEU A 15 8.23 14.27 10.72
N ILE A 16 8.60 15.03 11.75
CA ILE A 16 8.51 16.50 11.75
C ILE A 16 9.38 17.07 10.62
N GLY A 17 10.63 16.64 10.49
CA GLY A 17 11.52 17.11 9.43
C GLY A 17 10.98 16.85 8.02
N ILE A 18 10.40 15.66 7.79
CA ILE A 18 9.72 15.32 6.54
C ILE A 18 8.52 16.25 6.31
N CYS A 19 7.67 16.44 7.32
CA CYS A 19 6.48 17.28 7.20
C CYS A 19 6.83 18.76 6.93
N ILE A 20 7.84 19.30 7.62
CA ILE A 20 8.35 20.66 7.39
C ILE A 20 8.89 20.80 5.97
N ARG A 21 9.76 19.88 5.53
CA ARG A 21 10.33 19.89 4.17
C ARG A 21 9.23 19.95 3.11
N ILE A 22 8.18 19.15 3.26
CA ILE A 22 7.08 19.06 2.30
C ILE A 22 6.16 20.28 2.37
N GLY A 23 5.94 20.82 3.56
CA GLY A 23 5.20 22.07 3.74
C GLY A 23 5.86 23.25 3.02
N ILE A 24 7.19 23.27 2.96
CA ILE A 24 7.98 24.32 2.31
C ILE A 24 8.15 24.03 0.80
N SER A 25 8.45 22.79 0.41
CA SER A 25 8.81 22.41 -0.97
C SER A 25 8.06 21.15 -1.44
N PRO A 26 6.75 21.26 -1.76
CA PRO A 26 5.88 20.10 -2.05
C PRO A 26 6.16 19.37 -3.38
N HIS A 27 7.01 19.91 -4.27
CA HIS A 27 7.17 19.38 -5.64
C HIS A 27 8.39 18.47 -5.87
N ALA A 28 9.30 18.33 -4.91
CA ALA A 28 10.53 17.55 -5.10
C ALA A 28 10.38 16.09 -4.63
N HIS A 29 10.22 15.16 -5.58
CA HIS A 29 10.15 13.71 -5.37
C HIS A 29 8.95 13.24 -4.51
N ASP A 30 7.76 13.82 -4.72
CA ASP A 30 6.53 13.44 -4.02
C ASP A 30 5.55 12.71 -4.93
N VAL A 31 5.20 11.46 -4.60
CA VAL A 31 4.19 10.70 -5.35
C VAL A 31 2.76 11.09 -4.97
N PHE A 32 2.56 11.81 -3.86
CA PHE A 32 1.23 12.23 -3.40
C PHE A 32 0.51 13.11 -4.44
N GLY A 33 1.25 13.92 -5.21
CA GLY A 33 0.68 14.71 -6.30
C GLY A 33 -0.05 13.85 -7.35
N THR A 34 0.43 12.63 -7.61
CA THR A 34 -0.24 11.68 -8.52
C THR A 34 -1.56 11.18 -7.95
N TYR A 35 -1.67 11.05 -6.63
CA TYR A 35 -2.88 10.58 -5.97
C TYR A 35 -3.95 11.66 -5.94
N VAL A 36 -3.58 12.89 -5.62
CA VAL A 36 -4.49 14.04 -5.67
C VAL A 36 -4.95 14.34 -7.09
N ASP A 37 -4.07 14.23 -8.08
CA ASP A 37 -4.45 14.36 -9.49
C ASP A 37 -5.49 13.30 -9.89
N ALA A 38 -5.33 12.05 -9.45
CA ALA A 38 -6.34 11.00 -9.65
C ALA A 38 -7.67 11.33 -8.96
N GLY A 39 -7.63 11.92 -7.76
CA GLY A 39 -8.80 12.43 -7.07
C GLY A 39 -9.54 13.51 -7.88
N ARG A 40 -8.82 14.51 -8.39
CA ARG A 40 -9.40 15.57 -9.25
C ARG A 40 -10.00 15.01 -10.53
N LYS A 41 -9.31 14.05 -11.16
CA LYS A 41 -9.82 13.37 -12.37
C LYS A 41 -11.06 12.54 -12.08
N TRP A 42 -11.13 11.89 -10.92
CA TRP A 42 -12.33 11.16 -10.48
C TRP A 42 -13.54 12.09 -10.39
N GLU A 43 -13.38 13.27 -9.80
CA GLU A 43 -14.44 14.27 -9.67
C GLU A 43 -14.90 14.82 -11.02
N ALA A 44 -13.94 15.10 -11.90
CA ALA A 44 -14.20 15.62 -13.23
C ALA A 44 -14.62 14.54 -14.26
N ALA A 45 -14.82 13.29 -13.83
CA ALA A 45 -15.08 12.14 -14.69
C ALA A 45 -14.07 12.01 -15.86
N GLN A 46 -12.79 12.32 -15.59
CA GLN A 46 -11.69 12.22 -16.55
C GLN A 46 -10.97 10.86 -16.43
N PRO A 47 -10.31 10.40 -17.50
CA PRO A 47 -9.48 9.20 -17.46
C PRO A 47 -8.43 9.18 -16.34
N LEU A 48 -8.45 8.14 -15.51
CA LEU A 48 -7.49 7.99 -14.40
C LEU A 48 -6.14 7.39 -14.84
N TYR A 49 -6.17 6.48 -15.81
CA TYR A 49 -5.05 5.58 -16.10
C TYR A 49 -4.34 5.90 -17.40
N THR A 50 -3.02 5.83 -17.36
CA THR A 50 -2.09 5.93 -18.48
C THR A 50 -1.20 4.69 -18.55
N TYR A 51 -0.57 4.44 -19.71
CA TYR A 51 0.29 3.27 -19.92
C TYR A 51 1.72 3.41 -19.35
N THR A 52 2.13 4.61 -18.93
CA THR A 52 3.51 4.90 -18.52
C THR A 52 3.61 5.20 -17.01
N ARG A 53 3.75 6.47 -16.62
CA ARG A 53 3.75 6.92 -15.22
C ARG A 53 2.38 7.51 -14.88
N GLY A 54 1.89 7.20 -13.68
CA GLY A 54 0.64 7.75 -13.19
C GLY A 54 0.05 6.95 -12.04
N PHE A 55 -1.24 7.16 -11.82
CA PHE A 55 -2.01 6.46 -10.82
C PHE A 55 -2.13 4.97 -11.17
N VAL A 56 -1.88 4.09 -10.19
CA VAL A 56 -1.86 2.63 -10.39
C VAL A 56 -2.84 1.87 -9.51
N TYR A 57 -3.50 2.57 -8.58
CA TYR A 57 -4.42 1.95 -7.64
C TYR A 57 -5.78 1.74 -8.28
N SER A 58 -6.60 0.92 -7.67
CA SER A 58 -7.96 0.65 -8.15
C SER A 58 -8.87 1.90 -8.09
N PRO A 59 -9.99 1.92 -8.84
CA PRO A 59 -10.89 3.07 -8.89
C PRO A 59 -11.42 3.58 -7.52
N PRO A 60 -11.81 2.74 -6.54
CA PRO A 60 -12.26 3.23 -5.23
C PRO A 60 -11.21 4.06 -4.49
N ILE A 61 -9.92 3.83 -4.76
CA ILE A 61 -8.84 4.61 -4.15
C ILE A 61 -8.76 6.02 -4.76
N ALA A 62 -9.09 6.18 -6.05
CA ALA A 62 -9.19 7.51 -6.66
C ALA A 62 -10.33 8.32 -6.00
N ALA A 63 -11.47 7.67 -5.75
CA ALA A 63 -12.58 8.27 -5.00
C ALA A 63 -12.16 8.70 -3.58
N PHE A 64 -11.36 7.89 -2.88
CA PHE A 64 -10.79 8.28 -1.58
C PHE A 64 -9.91 9.53 -1.67
N PHE A 65 -9.06 9.61 -2.70
CA PHE A 65 -8.20 10.79 -2.91
C PHE A 65 -8.94 12.02 -3.47
N ALA A 66 -10.18 11.88 -3.93
CA ALA A 66 -11.05 13.03 -4.20
C ALA A 66 -11.28 13.86 -2.91
N LEU A 67 -11.39 13.23 -1.74
CA LEU A 67 -11.48 13.97 -0.47
C LEU A 67 -10.21 14.81 -0.18
N PHE A 68 -9.05 14.34 -0.64
CA PHE A 68 -7.78 15.07 -0.51
C PHE A 68 -7.61 16.15 -1.57
N SER A 69 -8.37 16.13 -2.67
CA SER A 69 -8.29 17.16 -3.73
C SER A 69 -8.81 18.52 -3.26
N TRP A 70 -9.70 18.52 -2.26
CA TRP A 70 -10.28 19.71 -1.64
C TRP A 70 -9.33 20.42 -0.67
N LEU A 71 -8.26 19.74 -0.24
CA LEU A 71 -7.28 20.31 0.68
C LEU A 71 -6.15 21.00 -0.08
N PRO A 72 -5.50 22.02 0.51
CA PRO A 72 -4.22 22.49 0.01
C PRO A 72 -3.23 21.32 -0.10
N THR A 73 -2.52 21.20 -1.23
CA THR A 73 -1.66 20.05 -1.53
C THR A 73 -0.67 19.75 -0.42
N SER A 74 -0.08 20.77 0.23
CA SER A 74 0.85 20.61 1.35
C SER A 74 0.19 19.97 2.57
N VAL A 75 -1.02 20.42 2.94
CA VAL A 75 -1.79 19.88 4.06
C VAL A 75 -2.18 18.43 3.78
N GLY A 76 -2.73 18.15 2.60
CA GLY A 76 -3.07 16.78 2.21
C GLY A 76 -1.85 15.86 2.21
N SER A 77 -0.70 16.35 1.75
CA SER A 77 0.56 15.60 1.67
C SER A 77 1.12 15.24 3.04
N VAL A 78 1.01 16.17 4.01
CA VAL A 78 1.36 15.94 5.42
C VAL A 78 0.41 14.92 6.05
N LEU A 79 -0.91 15.12 5.91
CA LEU A 79 -1.92 14.21 6.47
C LEU A 79 -1.76 12.79 5.94
N TRP A 80 -1.49 12.63 4.65
CA TRP A 80 -1.26 11.34 4.02
C TRP A 80 -0.07 10.59 4.63
N ARG A 81 1.04 11.29 4.89
CA ARG A 81 2.24 10.71 5.51
C ARG A 81 2.03 10.36 6.97
N LEU A 82 1.33 11.22 7.71
CA LEU A 82 0.95 10.94 9.09
C LEU A 82 0.03 9.72 9.18
N LEU A 83 -0.94 9.59 8.27
CA LEU A 83 -1.79 8.40 8.18
C LEU A 83 -0.96 7.13 7.91
N ASN A 84 -0.05 7.18 6.94
CA ASN A 84 0.83 6.06 6.61
C ASN A 84 1.70 5.64 7.80
N ALA A 85 2.33 6.61 8.47
CA ALA A 85 3.14 6.37 9.65
C ALA A 85 2.30 5.81 10.82
N CYS A 86 1.11 6.38 11.05
CA CYS A 86 0.20 5.96 12.10
C CYS A 86 -0.21 4.49 11.93
N VAL A 87 -0.66 4.09 10.73
CA VAL A 87 -1.07 2.71 10.45
C VAL A 87 0.08 1.72 10.70
N LEU A 88 1.30 2.05 10.24
CA LEU A 88 2.47 1.20 10.49
C LEU A 88 2.81 1.11 11.99
N ILE A 89 2.86 2.25 12.70
CA ILE A 89 3.23 2.29 14.12
C ILE A 89 2.18 1.54 14.96
N VAL A 90 0.89 1.69 14.67
CA VAL A 90 -0.19 0.95 15.33
C VAL A 90 -0.05 -0.55 15.10
N ALA A 91 0.23 -0.96 13.85
CA ALA A 91 0.43 -2.36 13.51
C ALA A 91 1.62 -2.97 14.25
N LEU A 92 2.76 -2.25 14.30
CA LEU A 92 3.95 -2.69 15.04
C LEU A 92 3.68 -2.78 16.54
N ARG A 93 3.00 -1.80 17.10
CA ARG A 93 2.62 -1.80 18.51
C ARG A 93 1.73 -2.98 18.85
N TRP A 94 0.75 -3.30 18.01
CA TRP A 94 -0.10 -4.48 18.20
C TRP A 94 0.74 -5.75 18.08
N TRP A 95 1.60 -5.87 17.06
CA TRP A 95 2.48 -7.02 16.87
C TRP A 95 3.37 -7.30 18.09
N MET A 96 4.04 -6.26 18.62
CA MET A 96 4.88 -6.40 19.81
C MET A 96 4.08 -6.86 21.04
N ARG A 97 2.87 -6.30 21.23
CA ARG A 97 1.99 -6.65 22.35
C ARG A 97 1.40 -8.06 22.23
N ALA A 98 1.17 -8.51 21.01
CA ALA A 98 0.61 -9.82 20.73
C ALA A 98 1.59 -10.96 21.02
N ARG A 99 2.88 -10.66 21.25
CA ARG A 99 3.96 -11.61 21.58
C ARG A 99 4.01 -12.80 20.62
N MET A 100 3.96 -12.52 19.31
CA MET A 100 4.01 -13.54 18.25
C MET A 100 5.24 -14.45 18.33
N TYR A 101 6.32 -13.97 18.94
CA TYR A 101 7.55 -14.72 19.10
C TYR A 101 8.05 -14.56 20.52
N GLU A 102 7.81 -15.57 21.35
CA GLU A 102 8.14 -15.58 22.78
C GLU A 102 9.63 -15.33 23.07
N ARG A 103 10.50 -15.60 22.09
CA ARG A 103 11.95 -15.44 22.22
C ARG A 103 12.43 -13.99 22.10
N ILE A 104 11.60 -13.03 21.68
CA ILE A 104 11.98 -11.61 21.65
C ILE A 104 11.54 -10.95 22.95
N PRO A 105 12.46 -10.56 23.85
CA PRO A 105 12.11 -9.88 25.08
C PRO A 105 11.54 -8.48 24.80
N GLU A 106 10.59 -8.05 25.64
CA GLU A 106 9.99 -6.71 25.52
C GLU A 106 11.02 -5.57 25.66
N THR A 107 12.14 -5.84 26.34
CA THR A 107 13.26 -4.91 26.48
C THR A 107 13.94 -4.59 25.14
N LEU A 108 13.68 -5.37 24.07
CA LEU A 108 14.18 -5.14 22.72
C LEU A 108 13.17 -4.47 21.79
N ASN A 109 11.99 -4.05 22.28
CA ASN A 109 10.99 -3.40 21.43
C ASN A 109 11.54 -2.14 20.71
N TRP A 110 12.39 -1.37 21.39
CA TRP A 110 13.05 -0.19 20.80
C TRP A 110 13.90 -0.55 19.58
N LEU A 111 14.50 -1.75 19.55
CA LEU A 111 15.36 -2.20 18.45
C LEU A 111 14.53 -2.46 17.20
N VAL A 112 13.32 -3.02 17.33
CA VAL A 112 12.39 -3.22 16.20
C VAL A 112 12.05 -1.88 15.55
N TYR A 113 11.69 -0.87 16.34
CA TYR A 113 11.41 0.48 15.83
C TYR A 113 12.65 1.15 15.22
N LEU A 114 13.84 0.90 15.76
CA LEU A 114 15.09 1.42 15.21
C LEU A 114 15.42 0.78 13.85
N LEU A 115 15.25 -0.54 13.71
CA LEU A 115 15.58 -1.28 12.49
C LEU A 115 14.58 -1.00 11.35
N ILE A 116 13.31 -0.79 11.68
CA ILE A 116 12.27 -0.48 10.68
C ILE A 116 12.37 0.96 10.17
N LEU A 117 12.90 1.87 10.99
CA LEU A 117 13.01 3.28 10.66
C LEU A 117 13.68 3.54 9.29
N PRO A 118 14.93 3.10 9.01
CA PRO A 118 15.60 3.38 7.73
C PRO A 118 14.85 2.79 6.52
N LEU A 119 14.15 1.66 6.69
CA LEU A 119 13.32 1.05 5.65
C LEU A 119 12.05 1.86 5.34
N THR A 120 11.61 2.67 6.30
CA THR A 120 10.37 3.43 6.24
C THR A 120 10.61 4.88 5.80
N VAL A 121 11.71 5.52 6.22
CA VAL A 121 11.99 6.95 5.97
C VAL A 121 11.88 7.30 4.48
N GLY A 122 12.49 6.52 3.58
CA GLY A 122 12.43 6.79 2.15
C GLY A 122 11.01 6.73 1.56
N ASN A 123 10.19 5.81 2.05
CA ASN A 123 8.78 5.70 1.64
C ASN A 123 7.96 6.89 2.12
N LEU A 124 8.10 7.25 3.39
CA LEU A 124 7.40 8.40 3.97
C LEU A 124 7.86 9.70 3.33
N ASN A 125 9.16 9.90 3.11
CA ASN A 125 9.67 11.10 2.46
C ASN A 125 9.09 11.27 1.05
N ASN A 126 8.98 10.18 0.29
CA ASN A 126 8.42 10.19 -1.06
C ASN A 126 6.88 10.16 -1.09
N GLY A 127 6.19 9.92 0.02
CA GLY A 127 4.72 9.84 0.08
C GLY A 127 4.15 8.51 -0.40
N GLN A 128 4.97 7.45 -0.47
CA GLN A 128 4.55 6.13 -0.93
C GLN A 128 3.62 5.45 0.07
N VAL A 129 2.69 4.65 -0.46
CA VAL A 129 1.69 3.92 0.33
C VAL A 129 2.21 2.65 1.02
N ASN A 130 3.43 2.20 0.69
CA ASN A 130 3.92 0.89 1.14
C ASN A 130 3.90 0.72 2.67
N PRO A 131 4.25 1.72 3.50
CA PRO A 131 4.12 1.62 4.96
C PRO A 131 2.69 1.31 5.41
N MET A 132 1.69 1.96 4.81
CA MET A 132 0.28 1.68 5.09
C MET A 132 -0.13 0.28 4.65
N ILE A 133 0.29 -0.17 3.46
CA ILE A 133 -0.02 -1.55 3.01
C ILE A 133 0.56 -2.59 3.96
N ILE A 134 1.82 -2.43 4.38
CA ILE A 134 2.47 -3.34 5.33
C ILE A 134 1.73 -3.31 6.67
N GLY A 135 1.40 -2.11 7.19
CA GLY A 135 0.66 -1.98 8.44
C GLY A 135 -0.74 -2.61 8.37
N LEU A 136 -1.47 -2.43 7.27
CA LEU A 136 -2.79 -3.07 7.05
C LEU A 136 -2.68 -4.59 6.95
N LEU A 137 -1.67 -5.12 6.26
CA LEU A 137 -1.40 -6.56 6.19
C LEU A 137 -1.11 -7.14 7.58
N MET A 138 -0.24 -6.47 8.35
CA MET A 138 0.07 -6.87 9.72
C MET A 138 -1.18 -6.84 10.60
N ILE A 139 -1.95 -5.74 10.57
CA ILE A 139 -3.22 -5.64 11.31
C ILE A 139 -4.18 -6.74 10.88
N SER A 140 -4.25 -7.07 9.59
CA SER A 140 -5.12 -8.12 9.10
C SER A 140 -4.79 -9.49 9.70
N ILE A 141 -3.51 -9.86 9.70
CA ILE A 141 -3.03 -11.13 10.28
C ILE A 141 -3.24 -11.17 11.79
N LEU A 142 -2.92 -10.07 12.49
CA LEU A 142 -3.11 -9.95 13.94
C LEU A 142 -4.58 -10.03 14.34
N ALA A 143 -5.44 -9.34 13.59
CA ALA A 143 -6.88 -9.39 13.80
C ALA A 143 -7.44 -10.78 13.53
N ALA A 144 -6.95 -11.49 12.52
CA ALA A 144 -7.36 -12.87 12.25
C ALA A 144 -6.98 -13.81 13.40
N ARG A 145 -5.75 -13.69 13.94
CA ARG A 145 -5.33 -14.44 15.14
C ARG A 145 -6.22 -14.14 16.33
N ASP A 146 -6.49 -12.86 16.58
CA ASP A 146 -7.31 -12.43 17.72
C ASP A 146 -8.82 -12.60 17.43
N GLU A 147 -9.19 -13.38 16.40
CA GLU A 147 -10.56 -13.70 15.96
C GLU A 147 -11.45 -12.47 15.62
N ARG A 148 -10.83 -11.32 15.38
CA ARG A 148 -11.47 -10.09 14.90
C ARG A 148 -11.63 -10.11 13.38
N TRP A 149 -12.39 -11.09 12.89
CA TRP A 149 -12.50 -11.42 11.47
C TRP A 149 -12.92 -10.25 10.57
N THR A 150 -13.82 -9.38 11.04
CA THR A 150 -14.26 -8.21 10.26
C THR A 150 -13.15 -7.18 10.12
N VAL A 151 -12.40 -6.89 11.19
CA VAL A 151 -11.24 -5.99 11.12
C VAL A 151 -10.19 -6.56 10.19
N ALA A 152 -9.94 -7.87 10.29
CA ALA A 152 -9.01 -8.56 9.41
C ALA A 152 -9.38 -8.38 7.94
N ALA A 153 -10.65 -8.59 7.61
CA ALA A 153 -11.16 -8.50 6.25
C ALA A 153 -11.16 -7.07 5.71
N VAL A 154 -11.52 -6.07 6.53
CA VAL A 154 -11.45 -4.65 6.15
C VAL A 154 -10.01 -4.25 5.83
N CYS A 155 -9.06 -4.53 6.71
CA CYS A 155 -7.67 -4.16 6.47
C CYS A 155 -7.08 -4.86 5.23
N MET A 156 -7.42 -6.13 5.02
CA MET A 156 -7.01 -6.88 3.82
C MET A 156 -7.61 -6.29 2.54
N ALA A 157 -8.90 -5.95 2.55
CA ALA A 157 -9.60 -5.38 1.40
C ALA A 157 -9.04 -4.00 1.03
N VAL A 158 -8.84 -3.12 2.03
CA VAL A 158 -8.21 -1.80 1.81
C VAL A 158 -6.81 -1.97 1.22
N ALA A 159 -5.98 -2.87 1.77
CA ALA A 159 -4.66 -3.16 1.23
C ALA A 159 -4.74 -3.66 -0.23
N THR A 160 -5.72 -4.52 -0.54
CA THR A 160 -5.96 -5.09 -1.88
C THR A 160 -6.39 -4.04 -2.91
N TYR A 161 -7.19 -3.05 -2.50
CA TYR A 161 -7.58 -1.96 -3.40
C TYR A 161 -6.44 -0.96 -3.62
N LEU A 162 -5.54 -0.79 -2.65
CA LEU A 162 -4.30 -0.03 -2.85
C LEU A 162 -3.37 -0.74 -3.83
N LYS A 163 -3.10 -2.03 -3.64
CA LYS A 163 -2.35 -2.85 -4.60
C LYS A 163 -2.93 -4.25 -4.59
N VAL A 164 -2.85 -4.98 -5.70
CA VAL A 164 -3.49 -6.31 -5.81
C VAL A 164 -2.76 -7.39 -5.01
N TYR A 165 -1.43 -7.32 -4.87
CA TYR A 165 -0.64 -8.41 -4.26
C TYR A 165 -0.99 -8.79 -2.80
N PRO A 166 -1.44 -7.90 -1.89
CA PRO A 166 -1.94 -8.26 -0.56
C PRO A 166 -3.03 -9.32 -0.60
N LEU A 167 -3.81 -9.40 -1.69
CA LEU A 167 -4.83 -10.42 -1.87
C LEU A 167 -4.26 -11.83 -1.79
N SER A 168 -2.99 -12.08 -2.18
CA SER A 168 -2.39 -13.41 -2.03
C SER A 168 -2.34 -13.85 -0.56
N VAL A 169 -1.96 -12.95 0.35
CA VAL A 169 -2.00 -13.19 1.80
C VAL A 169 -3.44 -13.37 2.28
N GLY A 170 -4.38 -12.58 1.76
CA GLY A 170 -5.80 -12.76 2.02
C GLY A 170 -6.30 -14.15 1.62
N LEU A 171 -5.94 -14.65 0.44
CA LEU A 171 -6.31 -15.98 -0.04
C LEU A 171 -5.69 -17.08 0.82
N LEU A 172 -4.45 -16.94 1.29
CA LEU A 172 -3.87 -17.86 2.27
C LEU A 172 -4.69 -17.89 3.57
N LEU A 173 -5.14 -16.73 4.07
CA LEU A 173 -6.04 -16.67 5.23
C LEU A 173 -7.41 -17.30 4.93
N VAL A 174 -7.93 -17.20 3.71
CA VAL A 174 -9.16 -17.92 3.30
C VAL A 174 -8.94 -19.43 3.30
N LEU A 175 -7.77 -19.91 2.86
CA LEU A 175 -7.47 -21.35 2.90
C LEU A 175 -7.40 -21.88 4.34
N ILE A 176 -6.81 -21.11 5.26
CA ILE A 176 -6.68 -21.51 6.68
C ILE A 176 -8.00 -21.33 7.43
N TYR A 177 -8.75 -20.24 7.16
CA TYR A 177 -9.98 -19.87 7.87
C TYR A 177 -11.15 -19.58 6.92
N PRO A 178 -11.60 -20.57 6.12
CA PRO A 178 -12.55 -20.33 5.02
C PRO A 178 -13.91 -19.81 5.48
N ARG A 179 -14.42 -20.35 6.60
CA ARG A 179 -15.74 -19.98 7.15
C ARG A 179 -15.72 -18.65 7.88
N GLN A 180 -14.61 -18.35 8.56
CA GLN A 180 -14.47 -17.16 9.40
C GLN A 180 -14.06 -15.94 8.57
N PHE A 181 -13.17 -16.11 7.60
CA PHE A 181 -12.59 -14.99 6.87
C PHE A 181 -13.15 -14.85 5.46
N GLY A 182 -13.37 -15.95 4.74
CA GLY A 182 -13.71 -15.95 3.30
C GLY A 182 -14.91 -15.09 2.92
N CYS A 183 -16.07 -15.37 3.51
CA CYS A 183 -17.28 -14.60 3.20
C CYS A 183 -17.16 -13.11 3.58
N ARG A 184 -16.49 -12.81 4.70
CA ARG A 184 -16.29 -11.41 5.16
C ARG A 184 -15.40 -10.64 4.20
N LEU A 185 -14.29 -11.25 3.77
CA LEU A 185 -13.40 -10.65 2.77
C LEU A 185 -14.15 -10.41 1.46
N LEU A 186 -14.89 -11.40 0.97
CA LEU A 186 -15.66 -11.28 -0.28
C LEU A 186 -16.70 -10.15 -0.19
N ILE A 187 -17.47 -10.09 0.90
CA ILE A 187 -18.48 -9.04 1.11
C ILE A 187 -17.83 -7.67 1.15
N ILE A 188 -16.72 -7.50 1.88
CA ILE A 188 -16.07 -6.19 2.00
C ILE A 188 -15.42 -5.76 0.68
N LEU A 189 -14.79 -6.69 -0.05
CA LEU A 189 -14.30 -6.43 -1.39
C LEU A 189 -15.45 -5.98 -2.31
N ALA A 190 -16.52 -6.77 -2.39
CA ALA A 190 -17.69 -6.42 -3.20
C ALA A 190 -18.31 -5.08 -2.79
N ALA A 191 -18.44 -4.81 -1.48
CA ALA A 191 -18.98 -3.56 -0.96
C ALA A 191 -18.12 -2.35 -1.34
N MET A 192 -16.79 -2.43 -1.22
CA MET A 192 -15.89 -1.34 -1.62
C MET A 192 -15.89 -1.12 -3.14
N GLY A 193 -16.00 -2.21 -3.92
CA GLY A 193 -16.18 -2.11 -5.37
C GLY A 193 -17.50 -1.42 -5.72
N ALA A 194 -18.61 -1.88 -5.14
CA ALA A 194 -19.94 -1.29 -5.32
C ALA A 194 -19.99 0.18 -4.86
N LEU A 195 -19.29 0.51 -3.76
CA LEU A 195 -19.20 1.89 -3.27
C LEU A 195 -18.66 2.85 -4.34
N SER A 196 -17.73 2.42 -5.19
CA SER A 196 -17.24 3.27 -6.28
C SER A 196 -18.33 3.62 -7.31
N PHE A 197 -19.30 2.73 -7.56
CA PHE A 197 -20.48 2.98 -8.40
C PHE A 197 -21.53 3.85 -7.74
N VAL A 198 -21.54 3.91 -6.40
CA VAL A 198 -22.38 4.87 -5.66
C VAL A 198 -21.75 6.27 -5.68
N LEU A 199 -20.43 6.34 -5.58
CA LEU A 199 -19.69 7.60 -5.50
C LEU A 199 -19.50 8.32 -6.85
N GLN A 200 -19.78 7.67 -7.97
CA GLN A 200 -19.64 8.27 -9.30
C GLN A 200 -20.53 7.56 -10.33
N ARG A 201 -20.74 8.21 -11.48
CA ARG A 201 -21.53 7.68 -12.60
C ARG A 201 -21.11 6.24 -13.01
N PRO A 202 -22.05 5.27 -13.08
CA PRO A 202 -21.72 3.87 -13.33
C PRO A 202 -20.96 3.59 -14.62
N ASP A 203 -21.26 4.31 -15.71
CA ASP A 203 -20.61 4.16 -17.01
C ASP A 203 -19.13 4.57 -16.93
N TYR A 204 -18.85 5.70 -16.29
CA TYR A 204 -17.49 6.16 -16.03
C TYR A 204 -16.71 5.17 -15.15
N VAL A 205 -17.32 4.68 -14.07
CA VAL A 205 -16.67 3.76 -13.13
C VAL A 205 -16.30 2.45 -13.83
N PHE A 206 -17.24 1.90 -14.62
CA PHE A 206 -17.00 0.70 -15.41
C PHE A 206 -15.85 0.89 -16.40
N GLU A 207 -15.81 2.03 -17.10
CA GLU A 207 -14.71 2.38 -18.00
C GLU A 207 -13.36 2.46 -17.26
N GLN A 208 -13.33 3.05 -16.05
CA GLN A 208 -12.11 3.11 -15.25
C GLN A 208 -11.64 1.73 -14.81
N TYR A 209 -12.53 0.81 -14.43
CA TYR A 209 -12.14 -0.58 -14.16
C TYR A 209 -11.56 -1.28 -15.39
N GLN A 210 -12.14 -1.08 -16.58
CA GLN A 210 -11.60 -1.63 -17.82
C GLN A 210 -10.21 -1.06 -18.13
N ARG A 211 -10.02 0.25 -17.99
CA ARG A 211 -8.71 0.92 -18.18
C ARG A 211 -7.68 0.46 -17.15
N TRP A 212 -8.07 0.33 -15.89
CA TRP A 212 -7.20 -0.19 -14.83
C TRP A 212 -6.72 -1.60 -15.19
N PHE A 213 -7.63 -2.51 -15.53
CA PHE A 213 -7.28 -3.88 -15.92
C PHE A 213 -6.38 -3.90 -17.16
N ARG A 214 -6.74 -3.17 -18.23
CA ARG A 214 -5.93 -3.11 -19.47
C ARG A 214 -4.52 -2.59 -19.23
N THR A 215 -4.36 -1.51 -18.46
CA THR A 215 -3.02 -0.95 -18.20
C THR A 215 -2.17 -1.84 -17.29
N ARG A 216 -2.78 -2.57 -16.34
CA ARG A 216 -2.04 -3.51 -15.49
C ARG A 216 -1.71 -4.81 -16.21
N ALA A 217 -2.60 -5.32 -17.06
CA ALA A 217 -2.38 -6.52 -17.85
C ALA A 217 -1.38 -6.32 -19.01
N ALA A 218 -1.24 -5.09 -19.50
CA ALA A 218 -0.28 -4.72 -20.55
C ALA A 218 1.16 -4.54 -20.03
N ASP A 219 1.41 -4.58 -18.72
CA ASP A 219 2.76 -4.47 -18.15
C ASP A 219 3.55 -5.77 -18.41
N ASP A 220 4.39 -5.74 -19.44
CA ASP A 220 5.25 -6.85 -19.85
C ASP A 220 6.62 -6.87 -19.17
N ARG A 221 6.86 -5.99 -18.18
CA ARG A 221 8.14 -5.80 -17.48
C ARG A 221 9.31 -5.39 -18.39
N ARG A 222 9.04 -4.99 -19.65
CA ARG A 222 10.06 -4.59 -20.63
C ARG A 222 10.16 -3.08 -20.83
N MET A 223 9.51 -2.30 -19.97
CA MET A 223 9.66 -0.85 -19.94
C MET A 223 11.14 -0.43 -19.94
N ASN A 224 11.40 0.79 -20.43
CA ASN A 224 12.71 1.42 -20.40
C ASN A 224 13.30 1.36 -18.99
N ILE A 225 14.61 1.17 -18.88
CA ILE A 225 15.26 0.88 -17.60
C ILE A 225 15.05 1.98 -16.54
N ASP A 226 14.84 3.22 -16.98
CA ASP A 226 14.56 4.39 -16.12
C ASP A 226 13.18 4.34 -15.44
N ILE A 227 12.29 3.47 -15.91
CA ILE A 227 10.92 3.29 -15.40
C ILE A 227 10.57 1.83 -15.14
N ALA A 228 11.47 0.90 -15.46
CA ALA A 228 11.27 -0.52 -15.22
C ALA A 228 11.11 -0.79 -13.71
N PRO A 229 10.21 -1.71 -13.33
CA PRO A 229 10.15 -2.19 -11.96
C PRO A 229 11.51 -2.72 -11.52
N ARG A 230 11.98 -2.30 -10.34
CA ARG A 230 13.24 -2.78 -9.76
C ARG A 230 13.04 -4.15 -9.13
N ASP A 231 12.93 -5.16 -9.96
CA ASP A 231 12.69 -6.55 -9.57
C ASP A 231 13.81 -7.48 -10.08
N PHE A 232 13.66 -8.77 -9.77
CA PHE A 232 14.61 -9.79 -10.22
C PHE A 232 14.75 -9.84 -11.74
N ALA A 233 13.66 -9.60 -12.50
CA ALA A 233 13.70 -9.57 -13.95
C ALA A 233 14.54 -8.39 -14.46
N MET A 234 14.49 -7.23 -13.80
CA MET A 234 15.39 -6.10 -14.10
C MET A 234 16.87 -6.46 -13.87
N ILE A 235 17.19 -7.17 -12.78
CA ILE A 235 18.57 -7.63 -12.53
C ILE A 235 19.04 -8.56 -13.65
N LEU A 236 18.21 -9.51 -14.06
CA LEU A 236 18.53 -10.40 -15.18
C LEU A 236 18.75 -9.61 -16.48
N ARG A 237 17.90 -8.62 -16.77
CA ARG A 237 18.07 -7.72 -17.93
C ARG A 237 19.38 -6.93 -17.87
N LEU A 238 19.78 -6.45 -16.69
CA LEU A 238 21.07 -5.78 -16.47
C LEU A 238 22.26 -6.71 -16.73
N LEU A 239 22.10 -8.01 -16.47
CA LEU A 239 23.08 -9.05 -16.78
C LEU A 239 22.95 -9.58 -18.22
N HIS A 240 22.19 -8.90 -19.09
CA HIS A 240 21.88 -9.31 -20.46
C HIS A 240 21.15 -10.67 -20.59
N ILE A 241 20.55 -11.15 -19.50
CA ILE A 241 19.71 -12.34 -19.46
C ILE A 241 18.25 -11.92 -19.71
N ASN A 242 17.81 -12.01 -20.97
CA ASN A 242 16.46 -11.61 -21.38
C ASN A 242 15.48 -12.80 -21.34
N LEU A 243 14.86 -13.03 -20.18
CA LEU A 243 13.81 -14.03 -20.06
C LEU A 243 12.52 -13.60 -20.78
N GLN A 244 11.83 -14.57 -21.39
CA GLN A 244 10.47 -14.36 -21.88
C GLN A 244 9.51 -14.18 -20.70
N ALA A 245 8.48 -13.34 -20.87
CA ALA A 245 7.51 -13.04 -19.81
C ALA A 245 6.83 -14.30 -19.25
N GLN A 246 6.57 -15.30 -20.10
CA GLN A 246 6.01 -16.59 -19.71
C GLN A 246 6.92 -17.36 -18.74
N ILE A 247 8.23 -17.33 -18.96
CA ILE A 247 9.20 -17.99 -18.08
C ILE A 247 9.22 -17.30 -16.71
N VAL A 248 9.21 -15.96 -16.68
CA VAL A 248 9.12 -15.20 -15.44
C VAL A 248 7.84 -15.55 -14.67
N LEU A 249 6.71 -15.68 -15.37
CA LEU A 249 5.43 -16.07 -14.77
C LEU A 249 5.48 -17.49 -14.18
N ILE A 250 6.06 -18.45 -14.89
CA ILE A 250 6.24 -19.82 -14.40
C ILE A 250 7.11 -19.83 -13.13
N LEU A 251 8.23 -19.11 -13.14
CA LEU A 251 9.11 -18.98 -11.98
C LEU A 251 8.38 -18.36 -10.78
N GLN A 252 7.55 -17.34 -11.00
CA GLN A 252 6.73 -16.72 -9.96
C GLN A 252 5.69 -17.69 -9.40
N ALA A 253 5.03 -18.49 -10.26
CA ALA A 253 4.05 -19.47 -9.84
C ALA A 253 4.69 -20.60 -9.02
N ILE A 254 5.83 -21.12 -9.46
CA ILE A 254 6.59 -22.16 -8.73
C ILE A 254 7.04 -21.62 -7.37
N ALA A 255 7.63 -20.42 -7.34
CA ALA A 255 8.08 -19.81 -6.09
C ALA A 255 6.92 -19.51 -5.12
N GLY A 256 5.71 -19.27 -5.63
CA GLY A 256 4.51 -19.09 -4.80
C GLY A 256 3.88 -20.40 -4.31
N ALA A 257 4.22 -21.54 -4.91
CA ALA A 257 3.72 -22.87 -4.53
C ALA A 257 4.65 -23.64 -3.58
N ALA A 258 5.94 -23.26 -3.54
CA ALA A 258 6.97 -23.81 -2.65
C ALA A 258 6.92 -23.19 -1.25
#